data_AF-A0A957XL83-F1
#
_entry.id   AF-A0A957XL83-F1
#
_cell.length_a   1.000
_cell.length_b   1.000
_cell.length_c   1.000
_cell.angle_alpha   90.00
_cell.angle_beta   90.00
_cell.angle_gamma   90.00
#
_symmetry.space_group_name_H-M   'P 1'
#
loop_
_entity.id
_entity.type
_entity.pdbx_description
1 polymer ?
#
loop_
_entity_poly.entity_id
_entity_poly.type
_entity_poly.pdbx_seq_one_letter_code
_entity_poly.pdbx_strand_id
1 'polypeptide(L)'
;LDEAGLFWWEIVAPGRETIGEMFAYDCLDMAVDITANGRPIAIERLRIEPDSRPLNSLVRLGSYRYWSTFYICRAGQPESVWAALEEELTALCRPTHLGQETTWAVNTLPRDGLVVRGLGCTGRALQSHLITLWQAAKARLYQAPAVMPRKLY
;
A
#
# COMPACT_ATOMS: atom_id res chain seq x y z
N LEU A 1 10.92 -25.59 3.87
CA LEU A 1 10.60 -24.36 4.62
C LEU A 1 10.51 -23.27 3.59
N ASP A 2 9.31 -22.77 3.31
CA ASP A 2 9.13 -21.69 2.33
C ASP A 2 9.67 -20.39 2.92
N GLU A 3 10.89 -20.02 2.51
CA GLU A 3 11.56 -18.79 2.95
C GLU A 3 11.12 -17.55 2.16
N ALA A 4 10.24 -17.74 1.17
CA ALA A 4 9.75 -16.66 0.32
C ALA A 4 8.89 -15.69 1.14
N GLY A 5 9.20 -14.41 1.02
CA GLY A 5 8.29 -13.34 1.40
C GLY A 5 8.27 -12.26 0.35
N LEU A 6 7.18 -11.52 0.36
CA LEU A 6 6.82 -10.55 -0.64
C LEU A 6 6.67 -9.19 0.04
N PHE A 7 7.37 -8.21 -0.50
CA PHE A 7 7.12 -6.80 -0.25
C PHE A 7 6.79 -6.22 -1.62
N TRP A 8 5.53 -5.84 -1.84
CA TRP A 8 5.09 -5.31 -3.12
C TRP A 8 4.10 -4.19 -2.89
N TRP A 9 4.35 -3.04 -3.50
CA TRP A 9 3.43 -1.93 -3.47
C TRP A 9 3.20 -1.35 -4.84
N GLU A 10 2.08 -0.66 -4.96
CA GLU A 10 1.70 0.15 -6.10
C GLU A 10 1.24 1.52 -5.62
N ILE A 11 1.40 2.52 -6.48
CA ILE A 11 0.82 3.84 -6.32
C ILE A 11 0.06 4.13 -7.60
N VAL A 12 -1.22 4.46 -7.48
CA VAL A 12 -2.02 4.89 -8.62
C VAL A 12 -2.14 6.40 -8.61
N ALA A 13 -1.76 6.99 -9.74
CA ALA A 13 -1.85 8.42 -10.00
C ALA A 13 -3.21 8.77 -10.65
N PRO A 14 -3.69 10.01 -10.49
CA PRO A 14 -4.93 10.46 -11.12
C PRO A 14 -4.80 10.56 -12.64
N GLY A 15 -3.59 10.75 -13.17
CA GLY A 15 -3.33 11.02 -14.59
C GLY A 15 -2.14 11.98 -14.75
N ARG A 16 -2.10 12.71 -15.85
CA ARG A 16 -1.08 13.72 -16.13
C ARG A 16 -1.49 15.08 -15.53
N GLU A 17 -1.25 15.24 -14.23
CA GLU A 17 -1.62 16.47 -13.50
C GLU A 17 -1.01 17.75 -14.10
N THR A 18 0.20 17.67 -14.66
CA THR A 18 0.92 18.83 -15.23
C THR A 18 0.19 19.48 -16.40
N ILE A 19 -0.71 18.76 -17.06
CA ILE A 19 -1.56 19.26 -18.16
C ILE A 19 -3.05 19.27 -17.78
N GLY A 20 -3.37 19.16 -16.49
CA GLY A 20 -4.75 19.20 -15.98
C GLY A 20 -5.55 17.91 -16.13
N GLU A 21 -4.93 16.82 -16.59
CA GLU A 21 -5.61 15.53 -16.73
C GLU A 21 -5.68 14.81 -15.38
N MET A 22 -6.90 14.69 -14.84
CA MET A 22 -7.17 13.99 -13.58
C MET A 22 -8.40 13.11 -13.74
N PHE A 23 -8.19 11.80 -13.58
CA PHE A 23 -9.20 10.75 -13.72
C PHE A 23 -9.94 10.81 -15.06
N ALA A 24 -9.24 11.16 -16.13
CA ALA A 24 -9.82 11.29 -17.48
C ALA A 24 -9.75 10.00 -18.31
N TYR A 25 -9.47 8.86 -17.67
CA TYR A 25 -9.49 7.55 -18.29
C TYR A 25 -10.89 6.93 -18.19
N ASP A 26 -11.26 6.11 -19.19
CA ASP A 26 -12.57 5.44 -19.19
C ASP A 26 -12.68 4.42 -18.04
N CYS A 27 -11.64 3.60 -17.88
CA CYS A 27 -11.60 2.52 -16.91
C CYS A 27 -10.17 2.19 -16.47
N LEU A 28 -9.99 1.96 -15.17
CA LEU A 28 -8.84 1.26 -14.60
C LEU A 28 -9.34 -0.02 -13.95
N ASP A 29 -8.82 -1.16 -14.41
CA ASP A 29 -9.13 -2.49 -13.88
C ASP A 29 -7.83 -3.14 -13.38
N MET A 30 -7.83 -3.57 -12.11
CA MET A 30 -6.67 -4.12 -11.43
C MET A 30 -7.07 -5.37 -10.67
N ALA A 31 -6.27 -6.41 -10.83
CA ALA A 31 -6.42 -7.68 -10.14
C ALA A 31 -5.10 -8.10 -9.49
N VAL A 32 -5.15 -8.40 -8.20
CA VAL A 32 -4.02 -8.93 -7.44
C VAL A 32 -4.43 -10.26 -6.80
N ASP A 33 -3.63 -11.29 -7.03
CA ASP A 33 -3.73 -12.59 -6.36
C ASP A 33 -2.39 -12.94 -5.75
N ILE A 34 -2.34 -12.99 -4.41
CA ILE A 34 -1.14 -13.40 -3.66
C ILE A 34 -1.44 -14.74 -3.02
N THR A 35 -0.63 -15.75 -3.33
CA THR A 35 -0.77 -17.11 -2.80
C THR A 35 0.54 -17.61 -2.21
N ALA A 36 0.46 -18.37 -1.13
CA ALA A 36 1.56 -19.18 -0.61
C ALA A 36 1.07 -20.61 -0.38
N ASN A 37 1.86 -21.60 -0.78
CA ASN A 37 1.56 -23.03 -0.56
C ASN A 37 0.18 -23.44 -1.08
N GLY A 38 -0.19 -22.92 -2.25
CA GLY A 38 -1.48 -23.17 -2.89
C GLY A 38 -2.68 -22.54 -2.18
N ARG A 39 -2.48 -21.67 -1.18
CA ARG A 39 -3.52 -20.99 -0.43
C ARG A 39 -3.48 -19.47 -0.66
N PRO A 40 -4.65 -18.82 -0.79
CA PRO A 40 -4.71 -17.36 -0.94
C PRO A 40 -4.34 -16.66 0.37
N ILE A 41 -3.50 -15.64 0.23
CA ILE A 41 -3.15 -14.65 1.28
C ILE A 41 -3.97 -13.37 1.06
N ALA A 42 -4.01 -12.87 -0.18
CA ALA A 42 -4.79 -11.70 -0.56
C ALA A 42 -5.36 -11.88 -1.97
N ILE A 43 -6.60 -11.43 -2.15
CA ILE A 43 -7.29 -11.34 -3.45
C ILE A 43 -7.89 -9.93 -3.49
N GLU A 44 -7.47 -9.12 -4.44
CA GLU A 44 -8.00 -7.77 -4.66
C GLU A 44 -8.47 -7.63 -6.10
N ARG A 45 -9.64 -7.01 -6.25
CA ARG A 45 -10.25 -6.65 -7.53
C ARG A 45 -10.71 -5.20 -7.43
N LEU A 46 -10.10 -4.33 -8.21
CA LEU A 46 -10.39 -2.91 -8.23
C LEU A 46 -10.80 -2.51 -9.64
N ARG A 47 -11.97 -1.89 -9.76
CA ARG A 47 -12.44 -1.29 -11.00
C ARG A 47 -12.85 0.15 -10.74
N ILE A 48 -12.30 1.07 -11.51
CA ILE A 48 -12.57 2.51 -11.42
C ILE A 48 -13.01 3.01 -12.78
N GLU A 49 -14.21 3.58 -12.82
CA GLU A 49 -14.82 4.20 -13.99
C GLU A 49 -15.20 5.64 -13.60
N PRO A 50 -14.30 6.62 -13.74
CA PRO A 50 -14.47 7.98 -13.23
C PRO A 50 -15.76 8.67 -13.71
N ASP A 51 -16.12 8.48 -14.98
CA ASP A 51 -17.32 9.08 -15.58
C ASP A 51 -18.62 8.48 -15.03
N SER A 52 -18.60 7.18 -14.70
CA SER A 52 -19.77 6.51 -14.11
C SER A 52 -19.89 6.79 -12.61
N ARG A 53 -18.75 6.96 -11.93
CA ARG A 53 -18.68 7.13 -10.48
C ARG A 53 -17.56 8.13 -10.14
N PRO A 54 -17.89 9.34 -9.66
CA PRO A 54 -16.90 10.30 -9.20
C PRO A 54 -16.06 9.78 -8.03
N LEU A 55 -14.76 10.05 -8.02
CA LEU A 55 -13.82 9.57 -7.01
C LEU A 55 -13.71 10.46 -5.77
N ASN A 56 -14.24 11.69 -5.84
CA ASN A 56 -14.08 12.73 -4.82
C ASN A 56 -14.99 12.59 -3.59
N SER A 57 -15.81 11.54 -3.50
CA SER A 57 -16.62 11.26 -2.31
C SER A 57 -15.75 10.75 -1.16
N LEU A 58 -16.14 11.02 0.09
CA LEU A 58 -15.43 10.56 1.30
C LEU A 58 -15.28 9.03 1.39
N VAL A 59 -16.21 8.26 0.82
CA VAL A 59 -16.15 6.79 0.77
C VAL A 59 -15.20 6.26 -0.31
N ARG A 60 -14.54 7.14 -1.06
CA ARG A 60 -13.55 6.82 -2.10
C ARG A 60 -12.24 7.55 -1.83
N LEU A 61 -11.89 8.57 -2.64
CA LEU A 61 -10.65 9.32 -2.45
C LEU A 61 -10.86 10.64 -1.70
N GLY A 62 -12.09 11.14 -1.56
CA GLY A 62 -12.33 12.43 -0.92
C GLY A 62 -11.56 13.56 -1.61
N SER A 63 -10.75 14.30 -0.84
CA SER A 63 -9.85 15.33 -1.34
C SER A 63 -8.50 14.80 -1.87
N TYR A 64 -8.21 13.51 -1.71
CA TYR A 64 -6.98 12.90 -2.18
C TYR A 64 -7.07 12.54 -3.67
N ARG A 65 -5.92 12.43 -4.33
CA ARG A 65 -5.83 12.15 -5.77
C ARG A 65 -5.01 10.90 -6.10
N TYR A 66 -4.20 10.46 -5.15
CA TYR A 66 -3.39 9.26 -5.23
C TYR A 66 -3.85 8.25 -4.20
N TRP A 67 -3.73 6.97 -4.51
CA TRP A 67 -3.77 5.91 -3.51
C TRP A 67 -2.64 4.93 -3.69
N SER A 68 -2.32 4.22 -2.63
CA SER A 68 -1.35 3.12 -2.64
C SER A 68 -1.91 1.90 -1.92
N THR A 69 -1.43 0.75 -2.35
CA THR A 69 -1.59 -0.54 -1.67
C THR A 69 -0.20 -1.14 -1.50
N PHE A 70 0.13 -1.60 -0.31
CA PHE A 70 1.39 -2.27 0.00
C PHE A 70 1.11 -3.58 0.74
N TYR A 71 1.42 -4.69 0.09
CA TYR A 71 1.36 -6.02 0.69
C TYR A 71 2.72 -6.42 1.26
N ILE A 72 2.67 -6.92 2.49
CA ILE A 72 3.80 -7.49 3.22
C ILE A 72 3.39 -8.92 3.56
N CYS A 73 3.99 -9.92 2.91
CA CYS A 73 3.59 -11.32 3.08
C CYS A 73 4.78 -12.21 3.38
N ARG A 74 4.61 -13.19 4.28
CA ARG A 74 5.58 -14.25 4.53
C ARG A 74 4.92 -15.45 5.18
N ALA A 75 4.99 -16.61 4.54
CA ALA A 75 4.37 -17.80 5.11
C ALA A 75 5.05 -18.25 6.42
N GLY A 76 4.26 -18.81 7.33
CA GLY A 76 4.77 -19.54 8.50
C GLY A 76 5.27 -18.67 9.66
N GLN A 77 4.96 -17.37 9.64
CA GLN A 77 5.17 -16.50 10.80
C GLN A 77 4.05 -16.68 11.84
N PRO A 78 4.35 -16.66 13.14
CA PRO A 78 3.33 -16.64 14.19
C PRO A 78 2.40 -15.42 14.06
N GLU A 79 1.12 -15.57 14.42
CA GLU A 79 0.14 -14.46 14.43
C GLU A 79 0.60 -13.26 15.27
N SER A 80 1.32 -13.51 16.37
CA SER A 80 1.88 -12.45 17.23
C SER A 80 2.93 -11.59 16.52
N VAL A 81 3.63 -12.12 15.51
CA VAL A 81 4.57 -11.33 14.70
C VAL A 81 3.79 -10.33 13.84
N TRP A 82 2.67 -10.74 13.26
CA TRP A 82 1.82 -9.87 12.45
C TRP A 82 1.15 -8.79 13.28
N ALA A 83 0.57 -9.14 14.43
CA ALA A 83 -0.05 -8.17 15.34
C ALA A 83 0.96 -7.11 15.81
N ALA A 84 2.17 -7.52 16.19
CA ALA A 84 3.22 -6.58 16.58
C ALA A 84 3.66 -5.68 15.42
N LEU A 85 3.84 -6.24 14.22
CA LEU A 85 4.22 -5.45 13.05
C LEU A 85 3.09 -4.48 12.63
N GLU A 86 1.83 -4.87 12.71
CA GLU A 86 0.68 -3.99 12.46
C GLU A 86 0.70 -2.79 13.40
N GLU A 87 0.94 -2.99 14.70
CA GLU A 87 1.07 -1.91 15.68
C GLU A 87 2.26 -1.00 15.37
N GLU A 88 3.42 -1.57 15.09
CA GLU A 88 4.65 -0.84 14.72
C GLU A 88 4.41 0.05 13.49
N LEU A 89 3.86 -0.51 12.40
CA LEU A 89 3.59 0.25 11.17
C LEU A 89 2.47 1.28 11.35
N THR A 90 1.43 0.95 12.12
CA THR A 90 0.37 1.92 12.45
C THR A 90 0.93 3.14 13.19
N ALA A 91 1.90 2.92 14.09
CA ALA A 91 2.56 4.01 14.78
C ALA A 91 3.37 4.91 13.82
N LEU A 92 4.06 4.33 12.83
CA LEU A 92 4.77 5.08 11.78
C LEU A 92 3.84 5.91 10.89
N CYS A 93 2.61 5.43 10.70
CA CYS A 93 1.58 6.08 9.90
C CYS A 93 0.87 7.25 10.60
N ARG A 94 1.12 7.50 11.90
CA ARG A 94 0.49 8.62 12.60
C ARG A 94 0.96 9.96 12.02
N PRO A 95 0.05 10.92 11.80
CA PRO A 95 0.42 12.21 11.22
C PRO A 95 1.39 12.96 12.15
N THR A 96 2.50 13.44 11.59
CA THR A 96 3.52 14.22 12.31
C THR A 96 3.31 15.74 12.21
N HIS A 97 2.47 16.22 11.28
CA HIS A 97 2.22 17.64 11.04
C HIS A 97 0.74 17.99 10.83
N LEU A 98 0.39 19.24 11.13
CA LEU A 98 -0.91 19.85 10.84
C LEU A 98 -0.96 20.19 9.33
N GLY A 99 -1.74 19.43 8.58
CA GLY A 99 -1.80 19.47 7.11
C GLY A 99 -1.63 18.06 6.54
N GLN A 100 -2.71 17.26 6.57
CA GLN A 100 -2.65 15.85 6.18
C GLN A 100 -2.53 15.70 4.65
N GLU A 101 -1.31 15.75 4.13
CA GLU A 101 -1.02 15.42 2.74
C GLU A 101 -1.24 13.94 2.42
N THR A 102 -1.21 13.09 3.44
CA THR A 102 -1.49 11.66 3.35
C THR A 102 -2.32 11.16 4.53
N THR A 103 -3.02 10.05 4.32
CA THR A 103 -3.66 9.25 5.37
C THR A 103 -3.42 7.77 5.09
N TRP A 104 -3.36 6.97 6.13
CA TRP A 104 -2.90 5.58 6.07
C TRP A 104 -3.74 4.66 6.94
N ALA A 105 -3.84 3.41 6.53
CA ALA A 105 -4.38 2.32 7.32
C ALA A 105 -3.49 1.08 7.15
N VAL A 106 -3.21 0.39 8.24
CA VAL A 106 -2.49 -0.89 8.28
C VAL A 106 -3.44 -1.92 8.86
N ASN A 107 -3.58 -3.07 8.20
CA ASN A 107 -4.42 -4.15 8.67
C ASN A 107 -3.72 -5.50 8.51
N THR A 108 -3.88 -6.39 9.48
CA THR A 108 -3.52 -7.81 9.33
C THR A 108 -4.44 -8.51 8.32
N LEU A 109 -3.85 -9.24 7.39
CA LEU A 109 -4.59 -10.11 6.47
C LEU A 109 -5.04 -11.38 7.20
N PRO A 110 -6.07 -12.09 6.70
CA PRO A 110 -6.55 -13.32 7.32
C PRO A 110 -5.44 -14.37 7.53
N ARG A 111 -4.37 -14.33 6.73
CA ARG A 111 -3.21 -15.22 6.82
C ARG A 111 -1.94 -14.51 6.34
N ASP A 112 -0.82 -14.85 6.98
CA ASP A 112 0.55 -14.71 6.46
C ASP A 112 0.93 -13.33 5.88
N GLY A 113 0.33 -12.23 6.36
CA GLY A 113 0.71 -10.90 5.91
C GLY A 113 -0.08 -9.73 6.47
N LEU A 114 0.33 -8.54 6.05
CA LEU A 114 -0.34 -7.26 6.26
C LEU A 114 -0.66 -6.60 4.93
N VAL A 115 -1.66 -5.72 4.94
CA VAL A 115 -1.90 -4.73 3.88
C VAL A 115 -1.84 -3.34 4.48
N VAL A 116 -1.08 -2.46 3.83
CA VAL A 116 -1.07 -1.03 4.10
C VAL A 116 -1.74 -0.31 2.94
N ARG A 117 -2.69 0.57 3.23
CA ARG A 117 -3.30 1.47 2.25
C ARG A 117 -2.98 2.90 2.59
N GLY A 118 -2.65 3.68 1.57
CA GLY A 118 -2.39 5.11 1.69
C GLY A 118 -3.27 5.90 0.73
N LEU A 119 -3.69 7.09 1.14
CA LEU A 119 -4.22 8.12 0.25
C LEU A 119 -3.31 9.34 0.33
N GLY A 120 -3.14 10.04 -0.80
CA GLY A 120 -2.21 11.17 -0.88
C GLY A 120 -2.64 12.26 -1.84
N CYS A 121 -2.20 13.49 -1.56
CA CYS A 121 -2.31 14.62 -2.49
C CYS A 121 -1.25 14.56 -3.59
N THR A 122 -0.12 13.88 -3.35
CA THR A 122 0.95 13.67 -4.32
C THR A 122 1.48 12.23 -4.25
N GLY A 123 1.92 11.68 -5.38
CA GLY A 123 2.56 10.36 -5.39
C GLY A 123 3.89 10.33 -4.61
N ARG A 124 4.62 11.45 -4.59
CA ARG A 124 5.89 11.57 -3.86
C ARG A 124 5.71 11.40 -2.35
N ALA A 125 4.66 12.00 -1.77
CA ALA A 125 4.38 11.88 -0.35
C ALA A 125 4.08 10.42 0.05
N LEU A 126 3.33 9.69 -0.79
CA LEU A 126 3.10 8.25 -0.60
C LEU A 126 4.40 7.44 -0.73
N GLN A 127 5.18 7.68 -1.78
CA GLN A 127 6.41 6.95 -2.07
C GLN A 127 7.42 7.04 -0.93
N SER A 128 7.65 8.24 -0.38
CA SER A 128 8.59 8.40 0.74
C SER A 128 8.17 7.60 1.97
N HIS A 129 6.87 7.54 2.26
CA HIS A 129 6.37 6.84 3.43
C HIS A 129 6.38 5.32 3.23
N LEU A 130 6.07 4.82 2.03
CA LEU A 130 6.16 3.40 1.67
C LEU A 130 7.57 2.86 1.84
N ILE A 131 8.60 3.65 1.52
CA ILE A 131 10.00 3.27 1.75
C ILE A 131 10.27 3.05 3.25
N THR A 132 9.80 3.96 4.10
CA THR A 132 9.93 3.83 5.57
C THR A 132 9.23 2.57 6.09
N LEU A 133 7.98 2.33 5.65
CA LEU A 133 7.22 1.14 6.03
C LEU A 133 7.92 -0.15 5.59
N TRP A 134 8.45 -0.16 4.37
CA TRP A 134 9.20 -1.29 3.86
C TRP A 134 10.47 -1.56 4.67
N GLN A 135 11.23 -0.51 4.99
CA GLN A 135 12.43 -0.63 5.83
C GLN A 135 12.10 -1.25 7.18
N ALA A 136 11.06 -0.77 7.86
CA ALA A 136 10.60 -1.28 9.14
C ALA A 136 10.15 -2.75 9.04
N ALA A 137 9.27 -3.06 8.08
CA ALA A 137 8.74 -4.42 7.89
C ALA A 137 9.84 -5.42 7.52
N LYS A 138 10.79 -5.03 6.67
CA LYS A 138 11.92 -5.89 6.30
C LYS A 138 12.87 -6.13 7.47
N ALA A 139 13.20 -5.10 8.25
CA ALA A 139 13.99 -5.26 9.46
C ALA A 139 13.30 -6.20 10.45
N ARG A 140 11.99 -6.05 10.65
CA ARG A 140 11.21 -6.87 11.59
C ARG A 140 11.13 -8.34 11.18
N LEU A 141 10.86 -8.62 9.91
CA LEU A 141 10.66 -9.98 9.42
C LEU A 141 11.99 -10.70 9.14
N TYR A 142 12.99 -10.02 8.60
CA TYR A 142 14.23 -10.65 8.12
C TYR A 142 15.46 -10.34 8.95
N GLN A 143 15.38 -9.44 9.94
CA GLN A 143 16.54 -8.96 10.71
C GLN A 143 17.66 -8.45 9.79
N ALA A 144 17.26 -7.91 8.63
CA ALA A 144 18.17 -7.49 7.57
C ALA A 144 17.79 -6.08 7.10
N PRO A 145 18.79 -5.26 6.68
CA PRO A 145 18.50 -3.95 6.13
C PRO A 145 17.72 -4.05 4.82
N ALA A 146 16.76 -3.14 4.62
CA ALA A 146 16.14 -2.96 3.32
C ALA A 146 17.10 -2.19 2.40
N VAL A 147 17.78 -2.92 1.53
CA VAL A 147 18.62 -2.33 0.47
C VAL A 147 17.71 -1.80 -0.63
N MET A 148 17.71 -0.48 -0.85
CA MET A 148 16.93 0.19 -1.88
C MET A 148 17.15 -0.46 -3.27
N PRO A 149 16.11 -0.62 -4.11
CA PRO A 149 16.29 -1.07 -5.48
C PRO A 149 17.17 -0.06 -6.24
N ARG A 150 18.08 -0.54 -7.10
CA ARG A 150 19.11 0.29 -7.76
C ARG A 150 18.58 1.32 -8.78
N LYS A 151 17.26 1.47 -8.95
CA LYS A 151 16.65 2.51 -9.79
C LYS A 151 15.63 3.30 -8.98
N LEU A 152 15.88 4.60 -8.85
CA LEU A 152 14.93 5.61 -8.41
C LEU A 152 14.88 6.64 -9.54
N TYR A 153 13.72 6.81 -10.17
CA TYR A 153 13.45 7.91 -11.11
C TYR A 153 12.89 9.09 -10.32
#